data_AF-A0A0K6FLQ1-F1
#
_entry.id   AF-A0A0K6FLQ1-F1
#
_cell.length_a   1.000
_cell.length_b   1.000
_cell.length_c   1.000
_cell.angle_alpha   90.00
_cell.angle_beta   90.00
_cell.angle_gamma   90.00
#
_symmetry.space_group_name_H-M   'P 1'
#
loop_
_entity.id
_entity.type
_entity.pdbx_description
1 polymer ?
#
loop_
_entity_poly.entity_id
_entity_poly.type
_entity_poly.pdbx_seq_one_letter_code
_entity_poly.pdbx_strand_id
1 'polypeptide(L)'
;MEEEGYFAYRYKRKYYRRSLEYDASPYDSGCGRRLANMVPRDPSALKDWVANRITMLENAKICETKGFFDDVVHPNDGLGADDFGFNIFYEPDLWWRRSSERSISWTYTIDLDNLVFTINGIVHLRLDNMPPDLEDYTYQVDGDAPVPQEYLRPKVDLWPSPGFDIEERQQKYKALQPMIVPATEWGAPTWDELTVSQRFSIEITHHLLRETSPIFAYAYVPFIRGGIGRFCWNVLCASVPALPMSRVIARKGEAQFRTLSCGSTNSPWSLGAYLKMHSLEFANPFKVSGGDYCWIRGCLIAFCTHLDDPIYVAHEVEQMVHKMRSDGHSEAVGIILSSQQELVVVAVDGATVRHSPVLDIRTTPCGERPGRATEGRLLLTYLLSPPVTVPPLPWRTRPRQPLTVSRTLPPEILRTIIGYLDIRTYLTMCQVSRSIRSVCVANPRIGDYTVLRRVQGFMSMFAVRSRNGELKNIKLQWDDGQWKQWRAQEVSPEEFDKLKQEENTEKVFDVIIYSFHCTW
;
A
#
# COMPACT_ATOMS: atom_id res chain seq x y z
N MET A 1 -17.96 29.83 10.51
CA MET A 1 -17.35 29.60 9.18
C MET A 1 -18.40 28.87 8.37
N GLU A 2 -18.61 29.26 7.12
CA GLU A 2 -19.53 28.55 6.24
C GLU A 2 -18.87 27.21 5.87
N GLU A 3 -19.45 26.11 6.38
CA GLU A 3 -18.98 24.77 6.05
C GLU A 3 -19.60 24.34 4.73
N GLU A 4 -18.80 24.36 3.66
CA GLU A 4 -19.17 23.83 2.35
C GLU A 4 -18.96 22.30 2.30
N GLY A 5 -19.70 21.63 1.41
CA GLY A 5 -19.60 20.19 1.25
C GLY A 5 -20.11 19.64 -0.07
N TYR A 6 -20.16 18.32 -0.17
CA TYR A 6 -20.76 17.61 -1.31
C TYR A 6 -21.70 16.51 -0.86
N PHE A 7 -22.73 16.27 -1.67
CA PHE A 7 -23.62 15.14 -1.54
C PHE A 7 -23.69 14.36 -2.85
N ALA A 8 -23.71 13.04 -2.78
CA ALA A 8 -23.92 12.19 -3.93
C ALA A 8 -24.80 10.97 -3.65
N TYR A 9 -25.52 10.51 -4.66
CA TYR A 9 -25.95 9.12 -4.73
C TYR A 9 -24.91 8.29 -5.49
N ARG A 10 -24.67 7.05 -5.08
CA ARG A 10 -23.89 6.07 -5.85
C ARG A 10 -24.78 4.91 -6.29
N TYR A 11 -24.79 4.64 -7.60
CA TYR A 11 -25.55 3.54 -8.21
C TYR A 11 -24.85 3.05 -9.47
N LYS A 12 -24.76 1.73 -9.65
CA LYS A 12 -24.01 1.06 -10.72
C LYS A 12 -22.59 1.61 -10.84
N ARG A 13 -21.94 1.86 -9.68
CA ARG A 13 -20.60 2.45 -9.51
C ARG A 13 -20.44 3.87 -10.11
N LYS A 14 -21.54 4.58 -10.35
CA LYS A 14 -21.56 5.98 -10.80
C LYS A 14 -21.97 6.89 -9.66
N TYR A 15 -21.35 8.07 -9.56
CA TYR A 15 -21.70 9.08 -8.57
C TYR A 15 -22.53 10.19 -9.22
N TYR A 16 -23.68 10.48 -8.62
CA TYR A 16 -24.62 11.52 -9.01
C TYR A 16 -24.51 12.65 -7.98
N ARG A 17 -23.69 13.66 -8.27
CA ARG A 17 -23.19 14.65 -7.31
C ARG A 17 -23.96 15.98 -7.35
N ARG A 18 -24.02 16.62 -6.19
CA ARG A 18 -24.44 18.01 -5.96
C ARG A 18 -23.53 18.70 -4.93
N SER A 19 -23.37 20.01 -5.04
CA SER A 19 -22.67 20.84 -4.04
C SER A 19 -23.60 21.20 -2.88
N LEU A 20 -23.03 21.30 -1.68
CA LEU A 20 -23.66 21.84 -0.48
C LEU A 20 -22.99 23.19 -0.20
N GLU A 21 -23.69 24.30 -0.44
CA GLU A 21 -23.09 25.63 -0.32
C GLU A 21 -22.88 26.06 1.14
N TYR A 22 -23.74 25.62 2.06
CA TYR A 22 -23.68 26.04 3.45
C TYR A 22 -24.11 24.90 4.38
N ASP A 23 -23.69 25.00 5.65
CA ASP A 23 -24.18 24.15 6.73
C ASP A 23 -23.97 22.65 6.42
N ALA A 24 -22.82 22.31 5.83
CA ALA A 24 -22.51 20.94 5.44
C ALA A 24 -22.21 20.04 6.64
N SER A 25 -22.11 20.59 7.85
CA SER A 25 -21.92 19.84 9.10
C SER A 25 -22.90 18.67 9.26
N PRO A 26 -22.47 17.54 9.86
CA PRO A 26 -23.39 16.51 10.31
C PRO A 26 -24.07 16.87 11.63
N TYR A 27 -23.61 17.94 12.30
CA TYR A 27 -24.08 18.40 13.60
C TYR A 27 -25.10 19.53 13.47
N ASP A 28 -25.82 19.84 14.55
CA ASP A 28 -26.65 21.04 14.75
C ASP A 28 -27.60 21.36 13.60
N SER A 29 -28.49 20.41 13.26
CA SER A 29 -29.46 20.52 12.15
C SER A 29 -28.86 20.69 10.74
N GLY A 30 -27.55 20.45 10.62
CA GLY A 30 -26.81 20.55 9.37
C GLY A 30 -27.30 19.64 8.24
N CYS A 31 -26.81 19.91 7.03
CA CYS A 31 -27.11 19.13 5.84
C CYS A 31 -26.84 17.64 6.04
N GLY A 32 -25.77 17.24 6.74
CA GLY A 32 -25.48 15.83 6.99
C GLY A 32 -26.61 15.12 7.74
N ARG A 33 -27.16 15.75 8.79
CA ARG A 33 -28.30 15.24 9.55
C ARG A 33 -29.56 15.16 8.70
N ARG A 34 -29.85 16.21 7.91
CA ARG A 34 -30.98 16.21 6.97
C ARG A 34 -30.88 15.08 5.95
N LEU A 35 -29.68 14.86 5.40
CA LEU A 35 -29.41 13.79 4.43
C LEU A 35 -29.62 12.40 5.05
N ALA A 36 -29.13 12.18 6.28
CA ALA A 36 -29.35 10.92 6.99
C ALA A 36 -30.83 10.69 7.35
N ASN A 37 -31.56 11.76 7.69
CA ASN A 37 -33.00 11.68 8.00
C ASN A 37 -33.88 11.37 6.79
N MET A 38 -33.37 11.52 5.56
CA MET A 38 -34.09 11.08 4.36
C MET A 38 -34.17 9.56 4.23
N VAL A 39 -33.32 8.81 4.94
CA VAL A 39 -33.28 7.34 4.89
C VAL A 39 -34.36 6.78 5.83
N PRO A 40 -35.39 6.08 5.31
CA PRO A 40 -36.42 5.51 6.16
C PRO A 40 -35.85 4.46 7.11
N ARG A 41 -36.34 4.45 8.36
CA ARG A 41 -35.92 3.49 9.38
C ARG A 41 -36.74 2.19 9.37
N ASP A 42 -37.96 2.24 8.84
CA ASP A 42 -38.77 1.05 8.62
C ASP A 42 -38.20 0.23 7.44
N PRO A 43 -37.93 -1.08 7.59
CA PRO A 43 -37.33 -1.89 6.54
C PRO A 43 -38.14 -1.96 5.23
N SER A 44 -39.47 -1.93 5.33
CA SER A 44 -40.34 -1.98 4.13
C SER A 44 -40.30 -0.64 3.40
N ALA A 45 -40.45 0.45 4.16
CA ALA A 45 -40.32 1.80 3.61
C ALA A 45 -38.93 2.07 3.03
N LEU A 46 -37.86 1.55 3.65
CA LEU A 46 -36.50 1.67 3.14
C LEU A 46 -36.36 0.96 1.79
N LYS A 47 -36.90 -0.25 1.64
CA LYS A 47 -36.86 -1.00 0.38
C LYS A 47 -37.56 -0.24 -0.74
N ASP A 48 -38.76 0.27 -0.48
CA ASP A 48 -39.53 1.05 -1.46
C ASP A 48 -38.81 2.36 -1.81
N TRP A 49 -38.21 3.01 -0.82
CA TRP A 49 -37.42 4.22 -1.01
C TRP A 49 -36.15 3.96 -1.85
N VAL A 50 -35.41 2.88 -1.60
CA VAL A 50 -34.25 2.49 -2.42
C VAL A 50 -34.68 2.23 -3.86
N ALA A 51 -35.76 1.49 -4.08
CA ALA A 51 -36.28 1.23 -5.42
C ALA A 51 -36.68 2.53 -6.14
N ASN A 52 -37.38 3.44 -5.44
CA ASN A 52 -37.73 4.75 -5.96
C ASN A 52 -36.50 5.57 -6.35
N ARG A 53 -35.47 5.61 -5.50
CA ARG A 53 -34.21 6.32 -5.77
C ARG A 53 -33.46 5.71 -6.96
N ILE A 54 -33.44 4.39 -7.10
CA ILE A 54 -32.87 3.73 -8.29
C ILE A 54 -33.61 4.19 -9.55
N THR A 55 -34.95 4.11 -9.56
CA THR A 55 -35.75 4.55 -10.72
C THR A 55 -35.53 6.02 -11.03
N MET A 56 -35.40 6.87 -10.01
CA MET A 56 -35.07 8.29 -10.18
C MET A 56 -33.70 8.47 -10.85
N LEU A 57 -32.65 7.78 -10.39
CA LEU A 57 -31.29 7.89 -10.95
C LEU A 57 -31.18 7.33 -12.38
N GLU A 58 -31.99 6.35 -12.74
CA GLU A 58 -32.08 5.83 -14.11
C GLU A 58 -32.72 6.82 -15.07
N ASN A 59 -33.57 7.72 -14.57
CA ASN A 59 -34.26 8.76 -15.35
C ASN A 59 -33.71 10.17 -15.12
N ALA A 60 -32.64 10.31 -14.32
CA ALA A 60 -32.15 11.60 -13.88
C ALA A 60 -31.58 12.44 -15.04
N LYS A 61 -31.86 13.74 -15.02
CA LYS A 61 -31.27 14.69 -15.96
C LYS A 61 -29.78 14.85 -15.67
N ILE A 62 -28.96 14.59 -16.68
CA ILE A 62 -27.51 14.69 -16.59
C ILE A 62 -27.10 16.10 -17.05
N CYS A 63 -26.46 16.86 -16.17
CA CYS A 63 -25.87 18.13 -16.54
C CYS A 63 -24.46 17.86 -17.09
N GLU A 64 -24.22 18.16 -18.36
CA GLU A 64 -22.86 18.20 -18.90
C GLU A 64 -22.14 19.41 -18.29
N THR A 65 -21.29 19.15 -17.30
CA THR A 65 -20.50 20.17 -16.61
C THR A 65 -19.60 20.90 -17.61
N LYS A 66 -19.89 22.18 -17.92
CA LYS A 66 -19.12 22.98 -18.88
C LYS A 66 -17.83 23.58 -18.29
N GLY A 67 -17.63 23.48 -16.98
CA GLY A 67 -16.42 23.93 -16.30
C GLY A 67 -16.40 23.55 -14.81
N PHE A 68 -15.23 23.62 -14.18
CA PHE A 68 -14.96 23.17 -12.81
C PHE A 68 -15.83 23.82 -11.71
N PHE A 69 -16.54 24.90 -12.00
CA PHE A 69 -17.33 25.67 -11.03
C PHE A 69 -18.84 25.62 -11.27
N ASP A 70 -19.30 24.86 -12.26
CA ASP A 70 -20.72 24.76 -12.62
C ASP A 70 -21.35 23.54 -11.92
N ASP A 71 -21.25 23.52 -10.59
CA ASP A 71 -21.81 22.45 -9.78
C ASP A 71 -23.31 22.65 -9.57
N VAL A 72 -24.09 21.56 -9.72
CA VAL A 72 -25.52 21.59 -9.39
C VAL A 72 -25.67 21.70 -7.88
N VAL A 73 -26.19 22.84 -7.42
CA VAL A 73 -26.39 23.14 -6.00
C VAL A 73 -27.56 22.33 -5.44
N HIS A 74 -27.34 21.69 -4.29
CA HIS A 74 -28.43 21.09 -3.53
C HIS A 74 -29.20 22.18 -2.77
N PRO A 75 -30.52 22.29 -2.92
CA PRO A 75 -31.30 23.29 -2.19
C PRO A 75 -31.26 23.01 -0.68
N ASN A 76 -31.17 24.07 0.12
CA ASN A 76 -31.04 23.98 1.59
C ASN A 76 -32.27 23.36 2.28
N ASP A 77 -33.45 23.48 1.67
CA ASP A 77 -34.70 22.88 2.17
C ASP A 77 -34.91 21.44 1.67
N GLY A 78 -34.08 20.97 0.72
CA GLY A 78 -34.20 19.66 0.08
C GLY A 78 -35.43 19.46 -0.80
N LEU A 79 -36.32 20.46 -0.92
CA LEU A 79 -37.57 20.33 -1.66
C LEU A 79 -37.30 20.44 -3.17
N GLY A 80 -37.75 19.43 -3.93
CA GLY A 80 -37.53 19.40 -5.39
C GLY A 80 -36.06 19.28 -5.79
N ALA A 81 -35.16 18.91 -4.86
CA ALA A 81 -33.74 18.77 -5.15
C ALA A 81 -33.50 17.92 -6.40
N ASP A 82 -34.26 16.82 -6.53
CA ASP A 82 -34.18 15.84 -7.62
C ASP A 82 -34.43 16.45 -9.02
N ASP A 83 -35.19 17.53 -9.12
CA ASP A 83 -35.55 18.19 -10.39
C ASP A 83 -34.39 19.01 -11.00
N PHE A 84 -33.40 19.39 -10.19
CA PHE A 84 -32.24 20.18 -10.64
C PHE A 84 -31.19 19.34 -11.39
N GLY A 85 -31.36 18.02 -11.45
CA GLY A 85 -30.42 17.10 -12.10
C GLY A 85 -29.17 16.81 -11.26
N PHE A 86 -28.19 16.18 -11.89
CA PHE A 86 -26.93 15.77 -11.24
C PHE A 86 -25.74 15.93 -12.17
N ASN A 87 -24.57 16.20 -11.59
CA ASN A 87 -23.30 16.00 -12.26
C ASN A 87 -22.89 14.53 -12.09
N ILE A 88 -22.60 13.83 -13.20
CA ILE A 88 -22.21 12.41 -13.16
C ILE A 88 -20.69 12.28 -13.17
N PHE A 89 -20.18 11.50 -12.22
CA PHE A 89 -18.78 11.11 -12.14
C PHE A 89 -18.66 9.59 -12.14
N TYR A 90 -17.68 9.08 -12.89
CA TYR A 90 -17.35 7.65 -12.93
C TYR A 90 -16.32 7.27 -11.88
N GLU A 91 -15.62 8.26 -11.33
CA GLU A 91 -14.67 8.10 -10.25
C GLU A 91 -14.97 9.12 -9.15
N PRO A 92 -14.72 8.78 -7.88
CA PRO A 92 -14.78 9.75 -6.80
C PRO A 92 -13.75 10.85 -7.05
N ASP A 93 -14.21 12.01 -7.53
CA ASP A 93 -13.37 13.06 -8.12
C ASP A 93 -12.27 13.58 -7.17
N LEU A 94 -11.14 14.03 -7.75
CA LEU A 94 -9.92 14.53 -7.10
C LEU A 94 -10.16 15.65 -6.06
N TRP A 95 -11.33 16.29 -6.10
CA TRP A 95 -11.65 17.53 -5.39
C TRP A 95 -12.31 17.35 -4.04
N TRP A 96 -12.78 16.16 -3.68
CA TRP A 96 -13.40 15.91 -2.37
C TRP A 96 -12.48 16.21 -1.18
N ARG A 97 -11.16 16.29 -1.40
CA ARG A 97 -10.16 16.45 -0.33
C ARG A 97 -9.13 17.56 -0.57
N ARG A 98 -9.06 18.17 -1.77
CA ARG A 98 -7.88 18.96 -2.18
C ARG A 98 -8.17 20.39 -2.66
N SER A 99 -9.34 20.95 -2.39
CA SER A 99 -9.53 22.39 -2.66
C SER A 99 -8.70 23.19 -1.66
N SER A 100 -7.53 23.65 -2.11
CA SER A 100 -6.64 24.57 -1.39
C SER A 100 -7.15 26.02 -1.39
N GLU A 101 -8.33 26.28 -1.96
CA GLU A 101 -8.94 27.62 -2.02
C GLU A 101 -10.29 27.69 -1.30
N ARG A 102 -11.00 26.56 -1.11
CA ARG A 102 -12.19 26.45 -0.26
C ARG A 102 -12.15 25.18 0.58
N SER A 103 -12.24 25.31 1.89
CA SER A 103 -12.21 24.19 2.83
C SER A 103 -13.51 23.39 2.76
N ILE A 104 -13.62 22.46 1.81
CA ILE A 104 -14.66 21.42 1.82
C ILE A 104 -14.49 20.64 3.12
N SER A 105 -15.47 20.79 4.01
CA SER A 105 -15.39 20.23 5.36
C SER A 105 -16.07 18.87 5.44
N TRP A 106 -17.06 18.62 4.57
CA TRP A 106 -17.90 17.43 4.64
C TRP A 106 -18.28 16.87 3.27
N THR A 107 -18.25 15.53 3.16
CA THR A 107 -18.79 14.83 1.99
C THR A 107 -19.70 13.69 2.41
N TYR A 108 -20.82 13.55 1.71
CA TYR A 108 -21.84 12.55 1.99
C TYR A 108 -22.13 11.72 0.74
N THR A 109 -22.26 10.41 0.89
CA THR A 109 -22.68 9.53 -0.21
C THR A 109 -23.72 8.53 0.27
N ILE A 110 -24.90 8.53 -0.36
CA ILE A 110 -25.85 7.42 -0.25
C ILE A 110 -25.50 6.40 -1.33
N ASP A 111 -24.84 5.33 -0.93
CA ASP A 111 -24.43 4.24 -1.81
C ASP A 111 -25.49 3.16 -1.87
N LEU A 112 -26.24 3.15 -2.96
CA LEU A 112 -27.32 2.19 -3.21
C LEU A 112 -26.78 0.82 -3.65
N ASP A 113 -25.54 0.74 -4.16
CA ASP A 113 -24.91 -0.53 -4.54
C ASP A 113 -24.51 -1.34 -3.29
N ASN A 114 -24.10 -0.64 -2.24
CA ASN A 114 -23.67 -1.25 -0.98
C ASN A 114 -24.67 -1.05 0.18
N LEU A 115 -25.77 -0.34 -0.03
CA LEU A 115 -26.74 0.05 1.00
C LEU A 115 -26.08 0.72 2.22
N VAL A 116 -25.24 1.73 1.98
CA VAL A 116 -24.57 2.52 3.04
C VAL A 116 -24.70 4.03 2.86
N PHE A 117 -24.73 4.75 3.97
CA PHE A 117 -24.51 6.20 4.04
C PHE A 117 -23.06 6.46 4.45
N THR A 118 -22.28 7.03 3.54
CA THR A 118 -20.85 7.28 3.74
C THR A 118 -20.58 8.74 4.09
N ILE A 119 -19.82 8.98 5.15
CA ILE A 119 -19.36 10.30 5.59
C ILE A 119 -17.84 10.41 5.37
N ASN A 120 -17.40 11.47 4.71
CA ASN A 120 -15.99 11.79 4.42
C ASN A 120 -15.22 10.69 3.67
N GLY A 121 -15.94 9.77 3.04
CA GLY A 121 -15.38 8.59 2.38
C GLY A 121 -14.80 7.55 3.35
N ILE A 122 -14.96 7.71 4.67
CA ILE A 122 -14.27 6.91 5.69
C ILE A 122 -15.22 6.18 6.65
N VAL A 123 -16.38 6.76 6.98
CA VAL A 123 -17.37 6.13 7.85
C VAL A 123 -18.52 5.64 6.99
N HIS A 124 -18.77 4.33 6.97
CA HIS A 124 -19.84 3.71 6.19
C HIS A 124 -20.96 3.20 7.09
N LEU A 125 -22.00 4.01 7.27
CA LEU A 125 -23.16 3.67 8.07
C LEU A 125 -24.11 2.80 7.26
N ARG A 126 -24.69 1.76 7.87
CA ARG A 126 -25.65 0.88 7.19
C ARG A 126 -26.98 1.61 6.99
N LEU A 127 -27.55 1.59 5.79
CA LEU A 127 -28.87 2.22 5.57
C LEU A 127 -30.00 1.49 6.32
N ASP A 128 -29.88 0.19 6.53
CA ASP A 128 -30.86 -0.64 7.25
C ASP A 128 -30.74 -0.58 8.78
N ASN A 129 -29.68 0.04 9.29
CA ASN A 129 -29.43 0.23 10.71
C ASN A 129 -28.65 1.53 10.93
N MET A 130 -29.22 2.65 10.50
CA MET A 130 -28.61 3.97 10.73
C MET A 130 -28.66 4.33 12.23
N PRO A 131 -27.69 5.08 12.77
CA PRO A 131 -27.77 5.59 14.14
C PRO A 131 -28.95 6.57 14.31
N PRO A 132 -29.56 6.65 15.52
CA PRO A 132 -30.72 7.51 15.77
C PRO A 132 -30.38 9.00 15.66
N ASP A 133 -29.19 9.40 16.12
CA ASP A 133 -28.63 10.73 15.95
C ASP A 133 -27.19 10.63 15.43
N LEU A 134 -26.81 11.57 14.55
CA LEU A 134 -25.42 11.69 14.10
C LEU A 134 -24.57 12.51 15.06
N GLU A 135 -25.19 13.34 15.91
CA GLU A 135 -24.50 14.28 16.81
C GLU A 135 -23.71 13.59 17.93
N ASP A 136 -24.09 12.37 18.29
CA ASP A 136 -23.46 11.61 19.38
C ASP A 136 -22.10 11.03 18.99
N TYR A 137 -21.67 11.15 17.73
CA TYR A 137 -20.49 10.49 17.21
C TYR A 137 -19.54 11.44 16.50
N THR A 138 -18.26 11.11 16.60
CA THR A 138 -17.19 11.78 15.88
C THR A 138 -16.83 11.02 14.61
N TYR A 139 -16.87 11.70 13.47
CA TYR A 139 -16.55 11.13 12.15
C TYR A 139 -15.11 11.40 11.70
N GLN A 140 -14.22 11.73 12.65
CA GLN A 140 -12.80 11.91 12.40
C GLN A 140 -12.03 10.66 12.82
N VAL A 141 -10.91 10.40 12.15
CA VAL A 141 -9.93 9.39 12.58
C VAL A 141 -9.43 9.88 13.94
N ASP A 142 -9.66 9.08 15.00
CA ASP A 142 -9.28 9.35 16.39
C ASP A 142 -10.21 10.27 17.23
N GLY A 143 -11.48 10.40 16.84
CA GLY A 143 -12.44 11.14 17.68
C GLY A 143 -12.86 10.39 18.97
N ASP A 144 -13.22 11.16 20.00
CA ASP A 144 -13.52 10.66 21.36
C ASP A 144 -14.77 9.78 21.46
N ALA A 145 -15.65 9.80 20.45
CA ALA A 145 -16.92 9.07 20.42
C ALA A 145 -17.07 8.25 19.13
N PRO A 146 -16.46 7.06 19.04
CA PRO A 146 -16.53 6.24 17.83
C PRO A 146 -17.95 5.69 17.60
N VAL A 147 -18.33 5.57 16.33
CA VAL A 147 -19.61 4.97 15.94
C VAL A 147 -19.64 3.48 16.32
N PRO A 148 -20.69 2.97 16.97
CA PRO A 148 -20.88 1.56 17.27
C PRO A 148 -20.82 0.66 16.02
N GLN A 149 -20.19 -0.51 16.15
CA GLN A 149 -20.00 -1.45 15.04
C GLN A 149 -21.30 -1.95 14.41
N GLU A 150 -22.39 -2.00 15.19
CA GLU A 150 -23.72 -2.37 14.71
C GLU A 150 -24.27 -1.43 13.63
N TYR A 151 -23.84 -0.17 13.63
CA TYR A 151 -24.21 0.83 12.62
C TYR A 151 -23.26 0.86 11.44
N LEU A 152 -22.09 0.21 11.54
CA LEU A 152 -21.05 0.27 10.53
C LEU A 152 -21.12 -0.90 9.55
N ARG A 153 -20.72 -0.63 8.31
CA ARG A 153 -20.43 -1.66 7.30
C ARG A 153 -18.92 -1.67 7.04
N PRO A 154 -18.17 -2.66 7.57
CA PRO A 154 -16.71 -2.66 7.50
C PRO A 154 -16.18 -2.93 6.09
N LYS A 155 -16.97 -3.57 5.22
CA LYS A 155 -16.59 -3.88 3.84
C LYS A 155 -17.61 -3.29 2.86
N VAL A 156 -17.15 -2.33 2.08
CA VAL A 156 -17.91 -1.62 1.05
C VAL A 156 -17.08 -1.66 -0.23
N ASP A 157 -17.69 -2.10 -1.34
CA ASP A 157 -17.00 -2.05 -2.64
C ASP A 157 -17.11 -0.65 -3.24
N LEU A 158 -16.06 0.15 -3.03
CA LEU A 158 -15.93 1.51 -3.55
C LEU A 158 -15.05 1.60 -4.80
N TRP A 159 -14.57 0.46 -5.30
CA TRP A 159 -13.72 0.45 -6.49
C TRP A 159 -14.53 0.88 -7.72
N PRO A 160 -13.92 1.64 -8.64
CA PRO A 160 -14.54 1.90 -9.94
C PRO A 160 -14.68 0.59 -10.71
N SER A 161 -15.53 0.61 -11.73
CA SER A 161 -15.57 -0.51 -12.67
C SER A 161 -14.20 -0.73 -13.32
N PRO A 162 -13.79 -1.99 -13.56
CA PRO A 162 -12.58 -2.26 -14.33
C PRO A 162 -12.62 -1.54 -15.68
N GLY A 163 -11.54 -0.86 -16.05
CA GLY A 163 -11.40 -0.19 -17.35
C GLY A 163 -10.94 -1.14 -18.45
N PHE A 164 -11.18 -2.44 -18.28
CA PHE A 164 -10.87 -3.48 -19.23
C PHE A 164 -12.08 -4.42 -19.38
N ASP A 165 -12.16 -5.09 -20.54
CA ASP A 165 -13.20 -6.09 -20.79
C ASP A 165 -12.99 -7.33 -19.89
N ILE A 166 -13.92 -7.54 -18.96
CA ILE A 166 -13.83 -8.61 -17.97
C ILE A 166 -13.87 -9.99 -18.63
N GLU A 167 -14.74 -10.19 -19.63
CA GLU A 167 -14.91 -11.48 -20.29
C GLU A 167 -13.68 -11.84 -21.11
N GLU A 168 -13.16 -10.87 -21.88
CA GLU A 168 -11.94 -11.02 -22.66
C GLU A 168 -10.75 -11.39 -21.76
N ARG A 169 -10.58 -10.68 -20.63
CA ARG A 169 -9.48 -10.95 -19.69
C ARG A 169 -9.59 -12.30 -19.04
N GLN A 170 -10.80 -12.70 -18.64
CA GLN A 170 -11.01 -14.02 -18.05
C GLN A 170 -10.72 -15.14 -19.05
N GLN A 171 -11.08 -14.96 -20.32
CA GLN A 171 -10.77 -15.92 -21.39
C GLN A 171 -9.26 -16.04 -21.61
N LYS A 172 -8.55 -14.90 -21.71
CA LYS A 172 -7.08 -14.88 -21.87
C LYS A 172 -6.36 -15.52 -20.70
N TYR A 173 -6.78 -15.24 -19.47
CA TYR A 173 -6.23 -15.88 -18.27
C TYR A 173 -6.47 -17.40 -18.27
N LYS A 174 -7.69 -17.86 -18.59
CA LYS A 174 -8.00 -19.30 -18.70
C LYS A 174 -7.15 -20.00 -19.77
N ALA A 175 -6.87 -19.33 -20.88
CA ALA A 175 -6.01 -19.87 -21.94
C ALA A 175 -4.56 -20.12 -21.50
N LEU A 176 -4.09 -19.47 -20.42
CA LEU A 176 -2.78 -19.75 -19.83
C LEU A 176 -2.72 -21.07 -19.06
N GLN A 177 -3.87 -21.65 -18.70
CA GLN A 177 -3.99 -22.81 -17.81
C GLN A 177 -3.11 -22.68 -16.55
N PRO A 178 -3.26 -21.58 -15.77
CA PRO A 178 -2.36 -21.30 -14.66
C PRO A 178 -2.59 -22.27 -13.51
N MET A 179 -1.50 -22.72 -12.91
CA MET A 179 -1.52 -23.49 -11.67
C MET A 179 -1.36 -22.56 -10.48
N ILE A 180 -2.33 -22.57 -9.56
CA ILE A 180 -2.25 -21.83 -8.30
C ILE A 180 -1.46 -22.67 -7.30
N VAL A 181 -0.33 -22.13 -6.83
CA VAL A 181 0.62 -22.82 -5.95
C VAL A 181 0.63 -22.15 -4.57
N PRO A 182 0.35 -22.87 -3.47
CA PRO A 182 0.38 -22.33 -2.11
C PRO A 182 1.73 -21.70 -1.76
N ALA A 183 1.75 -20.66 -0.91
CA ALA A 183 2.97 -19.93 -0.55
C ALA A 183 4.09 -20.84 0.01
N THR A 184 3.72 -21.85 0.78
CA THR A 184 4.64 -22.84 1.38
C THR A 184 5.45 -23.62 0.34
N GLU A 185 4.89 -23.83 -0.87
CA GLU A 185 5.57 -24.55 -1.94
C GLU A 185 6.58 -23.66 -2.69
N TRP A 186 6.55 -22.33 -2.52
CA TRP A 186 7.52 -21.42 -3.15
C TRP A 186 8.92 -21.48 -2.54
N GLY A 187 9.10 -22.26 -1.45
CA GLY A 187 10.39 -22.43 -0.78
C GLY A 187 10.83 -21.19 0.00
N ALA A 188 9.89 -20.31 0.37
CA ALA A 188 10.20 -19.20 1.25
C ALA A 188 10.62 -19.71 2.63
N PRO A 189 11.71 -19.18 3.22
CA PRO A 189 12.17 -19.56 4.54
C PRO A 189 11.17 -19.15 5.62
N THR A 190 11.16 -19.91 6.69
CA THR A 190 10.52 -19.51 7.95
C THR A 190 11.30 -18.36 8.60
N TRP A 191 10.68 -17.65 9.54
CA TRP A 191 11.32 -16.53 10.22
C TRP A 191 12.65 -16.88 10.90
N ASP A 192 12.73 -18.07 11.49
CA ASP A 192 13.90 -18.52 12.21
C ASP A 192 15.08 -18.82 11.28
N GLU A 193 14.79 -19.13 10.01
CA GLU A 193 15.77 -19.34 8.94
C GLU A 193 16.23 -18.03 8.28
N LEU A 194 15.55 -16.90 8.56
CA LEU A 194 15.93 -15.61 7.98
C LEU A 194 17.26 -15.09 8.51
N THR A 195 18.05 -14.55 7.58
CA THR A 195 19.26 -13.77 7.89
C THR A 195 18.91 -12.45 8.58
N VAL A 196 19.91 -11.84 9.24
CA VAL A 196 19.76 -10.52 9.89
C VAL A 196 19.24 -9.46 8.91
N SER A 197 19.70 -9.45 7.65
CA SER A 197 19.25 -8.47 6.66
C SER A 197 17.83 -8.71 6.17
N GLN A 198 17.40 -9.96 6.04
CA GLN A 198 16.02 -10.27 5.68
C GLN A 198 15.07 -9.86 6.82
N ARG A 199 15.40 -10.23 8.07
CA ARG A 199 14.63 -9.78 9.24
C ARG A 199 14.57 -8.26 9.29
N PHE A 200 15.71 -7.59 9.13
CA PHE A 200 15.78 -6.14 9.12
C PHE A 200 14.89 -5.50 8.03
N SER A 201 14.93 -5.99 6.80
CA SER A 201 14.04 -5.52 5.71
C SER A 201 12.57 -5.73 6.01
N ILE A 202 12.21 -6.87 6.60
CA ILE A 202 10.83 -7.09 7.05
C ILE A 202 10.47 -6.05 8.10
N GLU A 203 11.28 -5.82 9.13
CA GLU A 203 10.98 -4.83 10.17
C GLU A 203 10.81 -3.41 9.63
N ILE A 204 11.67 -2.96 8.72
CA ILE A 204 11.54 -1.66 8.05
C ILE A 204 10.22 -1.59 7.28
N THR A 205 9.91 -2.62 6.50
CA THR A 205 8.66 -2.68 5.73
C THR A 205 7.45 -2.66 6.66
N HIS A 206 7.56 -3.23 7.86
CA HIS A 206 6.48 -3.24 8.85
C HIS A 206 6.15 -1.82 9.26
N HIS A 207 7.17 -1.07 9.68
CA HIS A 207 6.99 0.31 10.09
C HIS A 207 6.48 1.16 8.92
N LEU A 208 7.05 1.03 7.71
CA LEU A 208 6.57 1.76 6.54
C LEU A 208 5.09 1.52 6.26
N LEU A 209 4.64 0.26 6.26
CA LEU A 209 3.24 -0.08 6.00
C LEU A 209 2.32 0.49 7.08
N ARG A 210 2.71 0.41 8.35
CA ARG A 210 1.93 1.01 9.45
C ARG A 210 1.74 2.51 9.26
N GLU A 211 2.80 3.24 8.91
CA GLU A 211 2.73 4.70 8.77
C GLU A 211 2.02 5.16 7.49
N THR A 212 2.15 4.41 6.39
CA THR A 212 1.73 4.91 5.07
C THR A 212 0.49 4.23 4.50
N SER A 213 0.20 2.99 4.89
CA SER A 213 -0.92 2.24 4.31
C SER A 213 -2.32 2.78 4.62
N PRO A 214 -2.61 3.46 5.76
CA PRO A 214 -3.95 3.99 6.01
C PRO A 214 -4.43 4.96 4.92
N ILE A 215 -3.51 5.72 4.32
CA ILE A 215 -3.81 6.62 3.20
C ILE A 215 -4.23 5.80 1.97
N PHE A 216 -3.59 4.66 1.71
CA PHE A 216 -3.83 3.84 0.53
C PHE A 216 -5.03 2.90 0.65
N ALA A 217 -5.64 2.76 1.83
CA ALA A 217 -6.96 2.15 1.96
C ALA A 217 -8.02 2.85 1.06
N TYR A 218 -7.75 4.11 0.71
CA TYR A 218 -8.59 4.95 -0.16
C TYR A 218 -8.07 5.05 -1.60
N ALA A 219 -7.25 4.10 -2.06
CA ALA A 219 -6.65 4.12 -3.39
C ALA A 219 -7.65 4.03 -4.56
N TYR A 220 -8.93 3.74 -4.28
CA TYR A 220 -10.02 3.91 -5.23
C TYR A 220 -10.24 5.38 -5.62
N VAL A 221 -9.79 6.35 -4.79
CA VAL A 221 -9.79 7.78 -5.10
C VAL A 221 -8.62 8.14 -6.04
N PRO A 222 -8.86 8.76 -7.22
CA PRO A 222 -7.83 9.01 -8.24
C PRO A 222 -6.64 9.82 -7.73
N PHE A 223 -6.86 10.79 -6.83
CA PHE A 223 -5.76 11.57 -6.24
C PHE A 223 -4.77 10.70 -5.45
N ILE A 224 -5.30 9.80 -4.61
CA ILE A 224 -4.50 8.85 -3.83
C ILE A 224 -3.89 7.81 -4.75
N ARG A 225 -4.64 7.42 -5.80
CA ARG A 225 -4.19 6.49 -6.83
C ARG A 225 -2.90 6.93 -7.52
N GLY A 226 -2.74 8.23 -7.78
CA GLY A 226 -1.48 8.79 -8.30
C GLY A 226 -0.26 8.54 -7.40
N GLY A 227 -0.47 8.27 -6.10
CA GLY A 227 0.57 7.92 -5.14
C GLY A 227 0.95 6.43 -5.09
N ILE A 228 0.20 5.54 -5.76
CA ILE A 228 0.37 4.08 -5.63
C ILE A 228 1.76 3.64 -6.08
N GLY A 229 2.22 4.11 -7.24
CA GLY A 229 3.54 3.75 -7.75
C GLY A 229 4.65 4.08 -6.75
N ARG A 230 4.57 5.25 -6.10
CA ARG A 230 5.52 5.66 -5.05
C ARG A 230 5.39 4.79 -3.80
N PHE A 231 4.18 4.48 -3.36
CA PHE A 231 3.94 3.61 -2.20
C PHE A 231 4.48 2.20 -2.42
N CYS A 232 4.05 1.52 -3.49
CA CYS A 232 4.51 0.17 -3.81
C CYS A 232 6.02 0.15 -4.04
N TRP A 233 6.60 1.20 -4.65
CA TRP A 233 8.05 1.32 -4.76
C TRP A 233 8.74 1.40 -3.40
N ASN A 234 8.24 2.22 -2.47
CA ASN A 234 8.82 2.32 -1.13
C ASN A 234 8.73 0.98 -0.38
N VAL A 235 7.58 0.29 -0.47
CA VAL A 235 7.38 -1.05 0.10
C VAL A 235 8.37 -2.05 -0.49
N LEU A 236 8.52 -2.04 -1.82
CA LEU A 236 9.48 -2.88 -2.53
C LEU A 236 10.90 -2.58 -2.06
N CYS A 237 11.31 -1.32 -1.99
CA CYS A 237 12.63 -0.89 -1.49
C CYS A 237 12.88 -1.42 -0.08
N ALA A 238 11.96 -1.19 0.85
CA ALA A 238 12.07 -1.63 2.24
C ALA A 238 12.19 -3.15 2.32
N SER A 239 11.51 -3.88 1.42
CA SER A 239 11.50 -5.34 1.38
C SER A 239 12.76 -5.96 0.81
N VAL A 240 13.63 -5.19 0.15
CA VAL A 240 14.88 -5.69 -0.45
C VAL A 240 15.97 -5.83 0.63
N PRO A 241 16.46 -7.05 0.92
CA PRO A 241 17.55 -7.25 1.88
C PRO A 241 18.80 -6.49 1.46
N ALA A 242 19.33 -5.72 2.41
CA ALA A 242 20.60 -5.02 2.33
C ALA A 242 20.71 -3.90 1.30
N LEU A 243 19.61 -3.18 1.02
CA LEU A 243 19.75 -1.80 0.59
C LEU A 243 20.27 -0.96 1.77
N PRO A 244 21.44 -0.31 1.64
CA PRO A 244 21.91 0.56 2.71
C PRO A 244 20.98 1.76 2.80
N MET A 245 20.50 2.05 4.00
CA MET A 245 19.75 3.28 4.23
C MET A 245 20.75 4.40 4.44
N SER A 246 20.83 5.30 3.47
CA SER A 246 21.78 6.41 3.50
C SER A 246 21.03 7.73 3.36
N ARG A 247 21.33 8.66 4.26
CA ARG A 247 20.86 10.05 4.26
C ARG A 247 21.62 10.91 3.23
N VAL A 248 22.37 10.33 2.29
CA VAL A 248 23.11 11.13 1.31
C VAL A 248 22.09 11.99 0.58
N ILE A 249 22.11 13.28 0.93
CA ILE A 249 21.34 14.34 0.32
C ILE A 249 21.75 14.29 -1.14
N ALA A 250 20.90 13.67 -1.96
CA ALA A 250 21.04 13.79 -3.39
C ALA A 250 20.86 15.27 -3.68
N ARG A 251 21.97 15.99 -3.87
CA ARG A 251 21.92 17.22 -4.65
C ARG A 251 21.15 16.87 -5.92
N LYS A 252 20.13 17.67 -6.25
CA LYS A 252 19.25 17.50 -7.42
C LYS A 252 20.02 16.83 -8.58
N GLY A 253 19.77 15.54 -8.82
CA GLY A 253 20.37 14.78 -9.93
C GLY A 253 21.19 13.55 -9.56
N GLU A 254 21.77 13.43 -8.36
CA GLU A 254 22.74 12.36 -8.07
C GLU A 254 22.37 11.49 -6.85
N ALA A 255 22.00 10.24 -7.14
CA ALA A 255 22.25 9.06 -6.31
C ALA A 255 21.25 8.58 -5.22
N GLN A 256 19.97 9.01 -5.18
CA GLN A 256 18.95 8.26 -4.41
C GLN A 256 18.33 7.09 -5.21
N PHE A 257 18.23 7.20 -6.55
CA PHE A 257 17.53 6.22 -7.38
C PHE A 257 18.40 5.06 -7.91
N ARG A 258 19.73 5.15 -7.76
CA ARG A 258 20.66 4.15 -8.33
C ARG A 258 20.87 2.91 -7.46
N THR A 259 20.47 2.94 -6.19
CA THR A 259 20.75 1.85 -5.24
C THR A 259 19.96 0.58 -5.53
N LEU A 260 18.82 0.72 -6.23
CA LEU A 260 17.99 -0.39 -6.70
C LEU A 260 18.20 -0.74 -8.18
N SER A 261 19.15 -0.13 -8.87
CA SER A 261 19.44 -0.43 -10.28
C SER A 261 19.97 -1.86 -10.45
N CYS A 262 19.05 -2.82 -10.48
CA CYS A 262 19.29 -4.21 -10.81
C CYS A 262 18.79 -4.47 -12.23
N GLY A 263 19.40 -3.84 -13.23
CA GLY A 263 19.12 -4.10 -14.63
C GLY A 263 20.00 -3.23 -15.51
N SER A 264 20.79 -3.86 -16.39
CA SER A 264 21.47 -3.13 -17.46
C SER A 264 20.39 -2.60 -18.41
N THR A 265 20.22 -1.29 -18.45
CA THR A 265 19.57 -0.62 -19.59
C THR A 265 20.67 0.12 -20.31
N ASN A 266 21.05 -0.35 -21.50
CA ASN A 266 22.12 0.19 -22.36
C ASN A 266 21.86 1.64 -22.87
N SER A 267 20.97 2.41 -22.23
CA SER A 267 20.64 3.77 -22.62
C SER A 267 21.12 4.77 -21.57
N PRO A 268 22.00 5.73 -21.96
CA PRO A 268 22.35 6.91 -21.16
C PRO A 268 21.13 7.79 -20.80
N TRP A 269 19.99 7.59 -21.47
CA TRP A 269 18.71 8.27 -21.25
C TRP A 269 17.70 7.44 -20.45
N SER A 270 18.11 6.30 -19.88
CA SER A 270 17.21 5.49 -19.06
C SER A 270 16.91 6.20 -17.74
N LEU A 271 15.78 6.91 -17.72
CA LEU A 271 15.03 7.23 -16.50
C LEU A 271 15.06 5.97 -15.61
N GLY A 272 15.58 6.12 -14.38
CA GLY A 272 15.78 4.98 -13.47
C GLY A 272 14.48 4.19 -13.26
N ALA A 273 14.58 2.93 -12.82
CA ALA A 273 13.42 2.04 -12.60
C ALA A 273 12.30 2.73 -11.78
N TYR A 274 12.68 3.55 -10.80
CA TYR A 274 11.75 4.43 -10.08
C TYR A 274 10.96 5.36 -11.01
N LEU A 275 11.63 6.14 -11.87
CA LEU A 275 10.98 7.12 -12.74
C LEU A 275 10.08 6.46 -13.79
N LYS A 276 10.42 5.24 -14.23
CA LYS A 276 9.53 4.43 -15.10
C LYS A 276 8.26 4.00 -14.37
N MET A 277 8.40 3.49 -13.14
CA MET A 277 7.26 3.07 -12.32
C MET A 277 6.50 4.23 -11.66
N HIS A 278 7.11 5.42 -11.62
CA HIS A 278 6.53 6.66 -11.10
C HIS A 278 5.71 7.41 -12.17
N SER A 279 5.74 7.00 -13.44
CA SER A 279 5.00 7.65 -14.53
C SER A 279 3.46 7.57 -14.42
N LEU A 280 2.94 7.06 -13.29
CA LEU A 280 1.55 7.14 -12.85
C LEU A 280 1.10 8.57 -12.45
N GLU A 281 1.92 9.61 -12.68
CA GLU A 281 1.51 11.02 -12.50
C GLU A 281 0.33 11.42 -13.40
N PHE A 282 0.08 10.69 -14.49
CA PHE A 282 -1.19 10.76 -15.18
C PHE A 282 -2.12 9.75 -14.51
N ALA A 283 -3.22 10.23 -13.94
CA ALA A 283 -4.23 9.51 -13.15
C ALA A 283 -4.88 8.27 -13.81
N ASN A 284 -4.27 7.67 -14.83
CA ASN A 284 -4.71 6.46 -15.47
C ASN A 284 -4.43 5.26 -14.54
N PRO A 285 -5.47 4.60 -14.00
CA PRO A 285 -5.32 3.41 -13.14
C PRO A 285 -4.63 2.22 -13.81
N PHE A 286 -4.50 2.22 -15.13
CA PHE A 286 -4.11 1.04 -15.90
C PHE A 286 -2.74 1.18 -16.54
N LYS A 287 -2.10 0.02 -16.76
CA LYS A 287 -0.80 -0.09 -17.42
C LYS A 287 -0.94 0.25 -18.90
N VAL A 288 -0.50 1.44 -19.32
CA VAL A 288 -0.68 1.90 -20.70
C VAL A 288 0.48 1.50 -21.61
N SER A 289 1.65 1.09 -21.09
CA SER A 289 2.77 0.67 -21.94
C SER A 289 3.88 -0.08 -21.17
N GLY A 290 4.95 -0.51 -21.88
CA GLY A 290 6.10 -1.23 -21.30
C GLY A 290 6.89 -0.50 -20.20
N GLY A 291 6.47 0.71 -19.77
CA GLY A 291 7.02 1.45 -18.63
C GLY A 291 6.57 0.94 -17.26
N ASP A 292 5.50 0.16 -17.19
CA ASP A 292 4.87 -0.28 -15.92
C ASP A 292 5.55 -1.51 -15.28
N TYR A 293 6.68 -1.91 -15.84
CA TYR A 293 7.43 -3.09 -15.44
C TYR A 293 8.90 -2.73 -15.23
N CYS A 294 9.52 -3.32 -14.22
CA CYS A 294 10.96 -3.23 -14.04
C CYS A 294 11.54 -4.54 -13.51
N TRP A 295 12.76 -4.87 -13.94
CA TRP A 295 13.46 -6.01 -13.38
C TRP A 295 14.22 -5.61 -12.12
N ILE A 296 13.98 -6.31 -11.01
CA ILE A 296 14.73 -6.15 -9.77
C ILE A 296 15.18 -7.51 -9.28
N ARG A 297 16.50 -7.67 -9.13
CA ARG A 297 17.15 -8.90 -8.63
C ARG A 297 16.74 -10.18 -9.36
N GLY A 298 16.37 -10.06 -10.65
CA GLY A 298 15.95 -11.19 -11.48
C GLY A 298 14.46 -11.52 -11.38
N CYS A 299 13.67 -10.67 -10.71
CA CYS A 299 12.21 -10.71 -10.70
C CYS A 299 11.64 -9.55 -11.52
N LEU A 300 10.60 -9.80 -12.32
CA LEU A 300 9.85 -8.77 -13.02
C LEU A 300 8.81 -8.16 -12.07
N ILE A 301 8.94 -6.89 -11.76
CA ILE A 301 8.07 -6.20 -10.81
C ILE A 301 7.00 -5.43 -11.57
N ALA A 302 5.78 -5.47 -11.06
CA ALA A 302 4.70 -4.58 -11.47
C ALA A 302 3.88 -4.12 -10.26
N PHE A 303 3.23 -2.96 -10.39
CA PHE A 303 2.34 -2.40 -9.38
C PHE A 303 0.90 -2.36 -9.89
N CYS A 304 -0.06 -2.49 -8.97
CA CYS A 304 -1.49 -2.44 -9.27
C CYS A 304 -2.27 -1.79 -8.10
N THR A 305 -3.55 -1.53 -8.33
CA THR A 305 -4.45 -0.91 -7.35
C THR A 305 -4.83 -1.88 -6.23
N HIS A 306 -5.46 -3.01 -6.57
CA HIS A 306 -5.92 -4.03 -5.64
C HIS A 306 -5.89 -5.42 -6.28
N LEU A 307 -5.86 -6.45 -5.45
CA LEU A 307 -5.84 -7.86 -5.84
C LEU A 307 -6.91 -8.68 -5.10
N ASP A 308 -7.80 -8.04 -4.32
CA ASP A 308 -8.87 -8.71 -3.57
C ASP A 308 -10.02 -9.24 -4.46
N ASP A 309 -10.09 -8.80 -5.72
CA ASP A 309 -11.03 -9.29 -6.73
C ASP A 309 -10.31 -10.24 -7.72
N PRO A 310 -10.78 -11.49 -7.90
CA PRO A 310 -10.22 -12.46 -8.85
C PRO A 310 -10.09 -11.95 -10.29
N ILE A 311 -10.94 -11.02 -10.72
CA ILE A 311 -10.88 -10.43 -12.07
C ILE A 311 -9.59 -9.63 -12.26
N TYR A 312 -9.17 -8.88 -11.22
CA TYR A 312 -7.92 -8.13 -11.25
C TYR A 312 -6.71 -9.06 -11.17
N VAL A 313 -6.77 -10.12 -10.37
CA VAL A 313 -5.72 -11.16 -10.35
C VAL A 313 -5.55 -11.77 -11.74
N ALA A 314 -6.65 -12.14 -12.40
CA ALA A 314 -6.62 -12.71 -13.74
C ALA A 314 -5.99 -11.75 -14.76
N HIS A 315 -6.41 -10.48 -14.74
CA HIS A 315 -5.85 -9.42 -15.58
C HIS A 315 -4.33 -9.24 -15.36
N GLU A 316 -3.92 -9.09 -14.11
CA GLU A 316 -2.55 -8.78 -13.72
C GLU A 316 -1.59 -9.95 -13.99
N VAL A 317 -2.02 -11.19 -13.70
CA VAL A 317 -1.25 -12.40 -14.02
C VAL A 317 -1.11 -12.56 -15.54
N GLU A 318 -2.17 -12.36 -16.30
CA GLU A 318 -2.13 -12.47 -17.76
C GLU A 318 -1.15 -11.47 -18.37
N GLN A 319 -1.23 -10.21 -17.95
CA GLN A 319 -0.33 -9.16 -18.39
C GLN A 319 1.13 -9.44 -18.02
N MET A 320 1.38 -9.92 -16.80
CA MET A 320 2.72 -10.29 -16.33
C MET A 320 3.32 -11.42 -17.17
N VAL A 321 2.55 -12.49 -17.45
CA VAL A 321 3.01 -13.62 -18.28
C VAL A 321 3.27 -13.19 -19.71
N HIS A 322 2.36 -12.40 -20.29
CA HIS A 322 2.53 -11.84 -21.63
C HIS A 322 3.82 -11.04 -21.72
N LYS A 323 4.09 -10.17 -20.73
CA LYS A 323 5.30 -9.35 -20.66
C LYS A 323 6.57 -10.18 -20.53
N MET A 324 6.59 -11.21 -19.68
CA MET A 324 7.76 -12.10 -19.56
C MET A 324 8.08 -12.82 -20.87
N ARG A 325 7.04 -13.32 -21.56
CA ARG A 325 7.18 -14.00 -22.84
C ARG A 325 7.63 -13.05 -23.95
N SER A 326 7.07 -11.84 -24.01
CA SER A 326 7.45 -10.83 -25.00
C SER A 326 8.90 -10.37 -24.84
N ASP A 327 9.40 -10.37 -23.60
CA ASP A 327 10.80 -10.04 -23.29
C ASP A 327 11.76 -11.22 -23.60
N GLY A 328 11.24 -12.34 -24.12
CA GLY A 328 12.03 -13.51 -24.50
C GLY A 328 12.49 -14.38 -23.33
N HIS A 329 11.90 -14.19 -22.14
CA HIS A 329 12.25 -15.01 -20.97
C HIS A 329 11.39 -16.28 -20.92
N SER A 330 11.99 -17.41 -21.29
CA SER A 330 11.36 -18.74 -21.18
C SER A 330 11.22 -19.21 -19.72
N GLU A 331 12.07 -18.71 -18.83
CA GLU A 331 12.04 -18.96 -17.40
C GLU A 331 12.13 -17.64 -16.64
N ALA A 332 11.06 -17.25 -15.93
CA ALA A 332 10.98 -15.97 -15.25
C ALA A 332 10.12 -16.05 -13.99
N VAL A 333 10.37 -15.11 -13.06
CA VAL A 333 9.54 -14.90 -11.87
C VAL A 333 9.16 -13.43 -11.84
N GLY A 334 7.93 -13.14 -11.46
CA GLY A 334 7.39 -11.80 -11.35
C GLY A 334 6.65 -11.60 -10.06
N ILE A 335 6.60 -10.36 -9.62
CA ILE A 335 6.03 -9.90 -8.36
C ILE A 335 5.07 -8.78 -8.70
N ILE A 336 3.80 -8.95 -8.33
CA ILE A 336 2.73 -7.97 -8.52
C ILE A 336 2.37 -7.44 -7.14
N LEU A 337 2.71 -6.17 -6.87
CA LEU A 337 2.41 -5.51 -5.59
C LEU A 337 1.21 -4.58 -5.71
N SER A 338 0.30 -4.69 -4.76
CA SER A 338 -0.93 -3.91 -4.66
C SER A 338 -0.80 -2.78 -3.65
N SER A 339 -1.50 -1.67 -3.90
CA SER A 339 -1.65 -0.59 -2.90
C SER A 339 -2.40 -1.03 -1.65
N GLN A 340 -3.20 -2.09 -1.75
CA GLN A 340 -3.96 -2.69 -0.65
C GLN A 340 -3.15 -3.65 0.21
N GLN A 341 -1.80 -3.60 0.13
CA GLN A 341 -0.91 -4.46 0.91
C GLN A 341 -1.10 -5.93 0.56
N GLU A 342 -1.23 -6.21 -0.73
CA GLU A 342 -1.38 -7.56 -1.28
C GLU A 342 -0.28 -7.86 -2.30
N LEU A 343 0.00 -9.14 -2.47
CA LEU A 343 1.04 -9.65 -3.34
C LEU A 343 0.52 -10.87 -4.12
N VAL A 344 0.82 -10.90 -5.42
CA VAL A 344 0.78 -12.13 -6.22
C VAL A 344 2.16 -12.35 -6.85
N VAL A 345 2.67 -13.58 -6.75
CA VAL A 345 3.91 -13.99 -7.42
C VAL A 345 3.56 -14.85 -8.61
N VAL A 346 4.18 -14.60 -9.76
CA VAL A 346 3.96 -15.32 -11.02
C VAL A 346 5.27 -15.98 -11.44
N ALA A 347 5.22 -17.22 -11.90
CA ALA A 347 6.36 -17.91 -12.48
C ALA A 347 6.00 -18.49 -13.85
N VAL A 348 6.89 -18.28 -14.82
CA VAL A 348 6.83 -18.88 -16.16
C VAL A 348 8.00 -19.84 -16.29
N ASP A 349 7.71 -21.06 -16.74
CA ASP A 349 8.68 -22.11 -17.03
C ASP A 349 8.27 -22.84 -18.33
N GLY A 350 8.81 -22.35 -19.45
CA GLY A 350 8.40 -22.72 -20.79
C GLY A 350 6.92 -22.39 -21.04
N ALA A 351 6.13 -23.41 -21.33
CA ALA A 351 4.68 -23.28 -21.50
C ALA A 351 3.93 -23.16 -20.16
N THR A 352 4.54 -23.64 -19.06
CA THR A 352 3.88 -23.75 -17.76
C THR A 352 3.81 -22.39 -17.08
N VAL A 353 2.63 -22.04 -16.60
CA VAL A 353 2.39 -20.82 -15.81
C VAL A 353 1.95 -21.22 -14.41
N ARG A 354 2.58 -20.61 -13.40
CA ARG A 354 2.22 -20.78 -11.99
C ARG A 354 2.03 -19.40 -11.37
N HIS A 355 1.12 -19.27 -10.41
CA HIS A 355 1.11 -18.10 -9.54
C HIS A 355 0.68 -18.46 -8.12
N SER A 356 1.04 -17.62 -7.16
CA SER A 356 0.57 -17.76 -5.78
C SER A 356 -0.91 -17.38 -5.69
N PRO A 357 -1.65 -17.81 -4.64
CA PRO A 357 -2.85 -17.09 -4.25
C PRO A 357 -2.50 -15.63 -3.92
N VAL A 358 -3.52 -14.81 -3.69
CA VAL A 358 -3.34 -13.44 -3.19
C VAL A 358 -2.80 -13.53 -1.77
N LEU A 359 -1.60 -13.00 -1.55
CA LEU A 359 -0.91 -13.04 -0.27
C LEU A 359 -0.98 -11.68 0.40
N ASP A 360 -1.35 -11.66 1.67
CA ASP A 360 -1.34 -10.47 2.49
C ASP A 360 0.11 -10.07 2.84
N ILE A 361 0.42 -8.76 2.80
CA ILE A 361 1.68 -8.20 3.30
C ILE A 361 1.50 -7.19 4.45
N ARG A 362 0.30 -7.09 5.02
CA ARG A 362 -0.03 -6.22 6.16
C ARG A 362 0.84 -6.48 7.39
N THR A 363 0.80 -5.54 8.31
CA THR A 363 1.37 -5.69 9.65
C THR A 363 0.45 -6.56 10.50
N THR A 364 0.97 -7.64 11.09
CA THR A 364 0.24 -8.32 12.16
C THR A 364 0.20 -7.40 13.39
N PRO A 365 -0.91 -7.35 14.14
CA PRO A 365 -1.00 -6.57 15.39
C PRO A 365 0.18 -6.85 16.32
N CYS A 366 0.66 -5.79 17.00
CA CYS A 366 1.78 -5.85 17.92
C CYS A 366 1.55 -6.91 19.02
N GLY A 367 2.55 -7.76 19.26
CA GLY A 367 2.64 -8.55 20.50
C GLY A 367 2.49 -10.06 20.36
N GLU A 368 1.96 -10.60 19.25
CA GLU A 368 1.69 -12.04 19.17
C GLU A 368 2.91 -12.96 18.94
N ARG A 369 4.12 -12.39 18.75
CA ARG A 369 5.48 -12.97 18.92
C ARG A 369 6.46 -12.31 17.93
N PRO A 370 7.76 -12.17 18.27
CA PRO A 370 8.79 -11.86 17.28
C PRO A 370 8.89 -13.04 16.30
N GLY A 371 8.37 -12.91 15.07
CA GLY A 371 8.41 -14.01 14.11
C GLY A 371 7.36 -14.07 12.99
N ARG A 372 6.26 -13.32 13.07
CA ARG A 372 5.13 -13.49 12.13
C ARG A 372 5.10 -12.43 11.04
N ALA A 373 6.12 -12.39 10.18
CA ALA A 373 5.88 -11.82 8.87
C ALA A 373 4.82 -12.68 8.17
N THR A 374 3.85 -12.07 7.49
CA THR A 374 2.89 -12.83 6.68
C THR A 374 3.63 -13.64 5.61
N GLU A 375 3.02 -14.71 5.11
CA GLU A 375 3.62 -15.52 4.04
C GLU A 375 4.00 -14.67 2.82
N GLY A 376 3.16 -13.69 2.49
CA GLY A 376 3.45 -12.72 1.43
C GLY A 376 4.74 -11.94 1.67
N ARG A 377 5.02 -11.53 2.91
CA ARG A 377 6.25 -10.79 3.25
C ARG A 377 7.48 -11.67 3.23
N LEU A 378 7.38 -12.87 3.80
CA LEU A 378 8.46 -13.85 3.74
C LEU A 378 8.83 -14.13 2.28
N LEU A 379 7.82 -14.38 1.45
CA LEU A 379 8.01 -14.64 0.02
C LEU A 379 8.56 -13.42 -0.73
N LEU A 380 8.05 -12.22 -0.48
CA LEU A 380 8.55 -10.98 -1.09
C LEU A 380 10.03 -10.75 -0.77
N THR A 381 10.40 -10.81 0.51
CA THR A 381 11.78 -10.62 0.97
C THR A 381 12.69 -11.74 0.46
N TYR A 382 12.20 -12.97 0.39
CA TYR A 382 12.92 -14.12 -0.18
C TYR A 382 13.23 -13.92 -1.66
N LEU A 383 12.24 -13.62 -2.49
CA LEU A 383 12.42 -13.43 -3.93
C LEU A 383 13.29 -12.20 -4.26
N LEU A 384 13.27 -11.19 -3.40
CA LEU A 384 14.12 -10.01 -3.49
C LEU A 384 15.48 -10.22 -2.82
N SER A 385 15.76 -11.36 -2.20
CA SER A 385 17.11 -11.66 -1.70
C SER A 385 18.06 -11.91 -2.87
N PRO A 386 19.38 -11.66 -2.72
CA PRO A 386 20.32 -11.94 -3.79
C PRO A 386 20.26 -13.43 -4.20
N PRO A 387 20.31 -13.77 -5.49
CA PRO A 387 20.24 -15.16 -5.94
C PRO A 387 21.35 -16.08 -5.41
N VAL A 388 22.41 -15.51 -4.81
CA VAL A 388 23.52 -16.25 -4.20
C VAL A 388 23.19 -16.68 -2.76
N THR A 389 22.24 -16.02 -2.10
CA THR A 389 21.87 -16.28 -0.71
C THR A 389 20.61 -17.12 -0.57
N VAL A 390 20.00 -17.52 -1.69
CA VAL A 390 18.69 -18.17 -1.73
C VAL A 390 18.77 -19.43 -2.60
N PRO A 391 18.22 -20.57 -2.12
CA PRO A 391 18.05 -21.76 -2.95
C PRO A 391 17.30 -21.44 -4.26
N PRO A 392 17.57 -22.14 -5.36
CA PRO A 392 16.71 -22.05 -6.53
C PRO A 392 15.27 -22.44 -6.16
N LEU A 393 14.29 -21.85 -6.84
CA LEU A 393 12.88 -22.22 -6.64
C LEU A 393 12.68 -23.73 -6.89
N PRO A 394 11.84 -24.42 -6.09
CA PRO A 394 11.78 -25.89 -6.08
C PRO A 394 11.48 -26.54 -7.43
N TRP A 395 10.71 -25.85 -8.28
CA TRP A 395 10.31 -26.34 -9.61
C TRP A 395 11.22 -25.89 -10.75
N ARG A 396 12.30 -25.13 -10.50
CA ARG A 396 13.23 -24.79 -11.60
C ARG A 396 14.00 -26.03 -12.02
N THR A 397 13.70 -26.50 -13.22
CA THR A 397 14.35 -27.65 -13.87
C THR A 397 15.83 -27.43 -14.13
N ARG A 398 16.29 -26.18 -14.28
CA ARG A 398 17.69 -25.85 -14.52
C ARG A 398 18.34 -25.22 -13.28
N PRO A 399 19.18 -25.97 -12.55
CA PRO A 399 20.03 -25.36 -11.53
C PRO A 399 20.88 -24.30 -12.22
N ARG A 400 20.89 -23.06 -11.70
CA ARG A 400 21.92 -22.10 -12.11
C ARG A 400 23.26 -22.72 -11.76
N GLN A 401 24.06 -23.08 -12.77
CA GLN A 401 25.39 -23.60 -12.54
C GLN A 401 26.14 -22.62 -11.62
N PRO A 402 26.61 -23.07 -10.45
CA PRO A 402 27.44 -22.24 -9.60
C PRO A 402 28.68 -21.86 -10.42
N LEU A 403 28.81 -20.57 -10.72
CA LEU A 403 29.98 -20.05 -11.42
C LEU A 403 31.22 -20.43 -10.62
N THR A 404 32.19 -21.02 -11.31
CA THR A 404 33.46 -21.49 -10.78
C THR A 404 34.07 -20.41 -9.90
N VAL A 405 34.22 -20.70 -8.60
CA VAL A 405 34.66 -19.74 -7.60
C VAL A 405 36.14 -19.43 -7.85
N SER A 406 36.41 -18.22 -8.37
CA SER A 406 37.78 -17.67 -8.43
C SER A 406 38.32 -17.46 -7.01
N ARG A 407 39.65 -17.38 -6.85
CA ARG A 407 40.35 -17.14 -5.58
C ARG A 407 39.82 -15.87 -4.89
N THR A 408 38.84 -16.02 -4.00
CA THR A 408 38.26 -14.93 -3.22
C THR A 408 39.04 -14.72 -1.93
N LEU A 409 39.16 -13.46 -1.50
CA LEU A 409 39.61 -13.14 -0.14
C LEU A 409 38.75 -13.89 0.90
N PRO A 410 39.33 -14.34 2.01
CA PRO A 410 38.57 -14.93 3.11
C PRO A 410 37.44 -13.99 3.57
N PRO A 411 36.23 -14.50 3.85
CA PRO A 411 35.09 -13.68 4.29
C PRO A 411 35.39 -12.79 5.49
N GLU A 412 36.29 -13.22 6.38
CA GLU A 412 36.72 -12.49 7.57
C GLU A 412 37.44 -11.20 7.20
N ILE A 413 38.36 -11.26 6.22
CA ILE A 413 39.08 -10.09 5.71
C ILE A 413 38.11 -9.14 5.02
N LEU A 414 37.16 -9.66 4.23
CA LEU A 414 36.13 -8.84 3.59
C LEU A 414 35.25 -8.14 4.63
N ARG A 415 34.85 -8.82 5.71
CA ARG A 415 34.10 -8.21 6.82
C ARG A 415 34.89 -7.08 7.47
N THR A 416 36.19 -7.27 7.71
CA THR A 416 37.06 -6.24 8.28
C THR A 416 37.14 -5.03 7.34
N ILE A 417 37.42 -5.25 6.04
CA ILE A 417 37.47 -4.17 5.04
C ILE A 417 36.15 -3.39 5.04
N ILE A 418 35.03 -4.11 4.93
CA ILE A 418 33.67 -3.52 4.92
C ILE A 418 33.44 -2.72 6.20
N GLY A 419 33.87 -3.22 7.36
CA GLY A 419 33.85 -2.55 8.66
C GLY A 419 34.37 -1.12 8.61
N TYR A 420 35.46 -0.87 7.90
CA TYR A 420 36.11 0.44 7.82
C TYR A 420 35.55 1.39 6.76
N LEU A 421 34.72 0.91 5.84
CA LEU A 421 34.17 1.74 4.75
C LEU A 421 33.16 2.75 5.29
N ASP A 422 33.21 3.98 4.78
CA ASP A 422 32.08 4.91 4.88
C ASP A 422 30.90 4.43 4.01
N ILE A 423 29.72 5.01 4.21
CA ILE A 423 28.50 4.58 3.51
C ILE A 423 28.60 4.72 1.97
N ARG A 424 29.31 5.73 1.47
CA ARG A 424 29.47 5.96 0.02
C ARG A 424 30.38 4.89 -0.56
N THR A 425 31.51 4.62 0.07
CA THR A 425 32.44 3.56 -0.35
C THR A 425 31.81 2.18 -0.21
N TYR A 426 31.04 1.95 0.85
CA TYR A 426 30.25 0.73 1.06
C TYR A 426 29.30 0.46 -0.12
N LEU A 427 28.56 1.48 -0.54
CA LEU A 427 27.62 1.40 -1.68
C LEU A 427 28.34 1.06 -2.99
N THR A 428 29.48 1.70 -3.26
CA THR A 428 30.32 1.41 -4.43
C THR A 428 30.85 -0.04 -4.37
N MET A 429 31.32 -0.48 -3.20
CA MET A 429 31.86 -1.82 -3.00
C MET A 429 30.82 -2.94 -3.23
N CYS A 430 29.54 -2.68 -2.96
CA CYS A 430 28.45 -3.61 -3.29
C CYS A 430 28.33 -3.90 -4.79
N GLN A 431 28.94 -3.08 -5.65
CA GLN A 431 28.93 -3.23 -7.11
C GLN A 431 30.18 -3.91 -7.66
N VAL A 432 31.27 -3.96 -6.87
CA VAL A 432 32.60 -4.41 -7.33
C VAL A 432 32.68 -5.92 -7.50
N SER A 433 32.13 -6.70 -6.55
CA SER A 433 32.17 -8.15 -6.64
C SER A 433 30.99 -8.82 -5.93
N ARG A 434 30.65 -10.04 -6.36
CA ARG A 434 29.57 -10.83 -5.75
C ARG A 434 29.91 -11.24 -4.31
N SER A 435 31.17 -11.52 -4.01
CA SER A 435 31.61 -11.89 -2.65
C SER A 435 31.52 -10.72 -1.69
N ILE A 436 32.01 -9.53 -2.09
CA ILE A 436 31.87 -8.29 -1.31
C ILE A 436 30.38 -7.98 -1.11
N ARG A 437 29.59 -8.02 -2.17
CA ARG A 437 28.14 -7.82 -2.09
C ARG A 437 27.47 -8.79 -1.13
N SER A 438 27.88 -10.07 -1.10
CA SER A 438 27.33 -11.05 -0.16
C SER A 438 27.63 -10.68 1.30
N VAL A 439 28.84 -10.18 1.58
CA VAL A 439 29.21 -9.74 2.94
C VAL A 439 28.46 -8.47 3.33
N CYS A 440 28.35 -7.51 2.42
CA CYS A 440 27.49 -6.33 2.61
C CYS A 440 26.03 -6.75 2.85
N VAL A 441 25.54 -7.76 2.12
CA VAL A 441 24.18 -8.25 2.29
C VAL A 441 23.94 -8.86 3.66
N ALA A 442 24.93 -9.56 4.21
CA ALA A 442 24.84 -10.12 5.55
C ALA A 442 24.92 -9.06 6.67
N ASN A 443 25.39 -7.85 6.37
CA ASN A 443 25.67 -6.80 7.35
C ASN A 443 24.99 -5.48 6.95
N PRO A 444 23.64 -5.40 7.02
CA PRO A 444 22.90 -4.22 6.59
C PRO A 444 23.34 -2.97 7.36
N ARG A 445 23.38 -1.82 6.69
CA ARG A 445 23.85 -0.55 7.26
C ARG A 445 22.82 0.57 7.20
N ILE A 446 22.86 1.42 8.21
CA ILE A 446 22.11 2.67 8.31
C ILE A 446 23.11 3.78 8.62
N GLY A 447 23.42 4.63 7.64
CA GLY A 447 24.54 5.57 7.76
C GLY A 447 25.84 4.84 8.14
N ASP A 448 26.44 5.25 9.26
CA ASP A 448 27.70 4.70 9.77
C ASP A 448 27.52 3.50 10.72
N TYR A 449 26.29 3.02 10.89
CA TYR A 449 25.97 1.91 11.78
C TYR A 449 25.72 0.62 11.01
N THR A 450 26.31 -0.48 11.50
CA THR A 450 25.99 -1.84 11.04
C THR A 450 24.92 -2.43 11.95
N VAL A 451 23.80 -2.85 11.37
CA VAL A 451 22.67 -3.39 12.13
C VAL A 451 22.96 -4.82 12.56
N LEU A 452 22.79 -5.10 13.84
CA LEU A 452 23.02 -6.42 14.42
C LEU A 452 21.71 -7.17 14.63
N ARG A 453 20.74 -6.51 15.29
CA ARG A 453 19.42 -7.07 15.57
C ARG A 453 18.43 -5.96 15.94
N ARG A 454 17.16 -6.26 15.81
CA ARG A 454 16.08 -5.47 16.41
C ARG A 454 16.13 -5.60 17.93
N VAL A 455 15.84 -4.52 18.65
CA VAL A 455 15.67 -4.54 20.11
C VAL A 455 14.27 -5.07 20.42
N GLN A 456 14.17 -6.08 21.28
CA GLN A 456 12.88 -6.68 21.65
C GLN A 456 11.98 -5.66 22.37
N GLY A 457 10.67 -5.70 22.09
CA GLY A 457 9.69 -4.71 22.54
C GLY A 457 9.49 -3.62 21.49
N PHE A 458 10.55 -2.91 21.15
CA PHE A 458 10.48 -1.74 20.29
C PHE A 458 10.33 -2.07 18.80
N MET A 459 9.39 -1.42 18.10
CA MET A 459 9.17 -1.62 16.65
C MET A 459 10.26 -0.99 15.78
N SER A 460 10.79 0.16 16.20
CA SER A 460 11.74 0.92 15.38
C SER A 460 13.14 1.03 15.97
N MET A 461 13.44 0.30 17.06
CA MET A 461 14.77 0.33 17.66
C MET A 461 15.64 -0.87 17.27
N PHE A 462 16.91 -0.58 16.99
CA PHE A 462 17.89 -1.56 16.55
C PHE A 462 19.16 -1.43 17.37
N ALA A 463 19.70 -2.58 17.78
CA ALA A 463 21.05 -2.68 18.30
C ALA A 463 22.00 -2.69 17.10
N VAL A 464 22.97 -1.78 17.13
CA VAL A 464 23.90 -1.54 16.03
C VAL A 464 25.33 -1.47 16.52
N ARG A 465 26.26 -1.66 15.59
CA ARG A 465 27.69 -1.44 15.79
C ARG A 465 28.12 -0.18 15.03
N SER A 466 28.69 0.78 15.73
CA SER A 466 29.28 1.97 15.11
C SER A 466 30.55 1.61 14.31
N ARG A 467 31.05 2.55 13.51
CA ARG A 467 32.32 2.41 12.79
C ARG A 467 33.51 2.11 13.70
N ASN A 468 33.47 2.60 14.95
CA ASN A 468 34.52 2.38 15.95
C ASN A 468 34.38 1.04 16.69
N GLY A 469 33.36 0.24 16.36
CA GLY A 469 33.09 -1.05 17.01
C GLY A 469 32.21 -0.97 18.25
N GLU A 470 31.81 0.24 18.69
CA GLU A 470 30.95 0.44 19.85
C GLU A 470 29.53 -0.09 19.58
N LEU A 471 28.94 -0.72 20.59
CA LEU A 471 27.55 -1.14 20.55
C LEU A 471 26.66 0.05 20.96
N LYS A 472 25.68 0.35 20.12
CA LYS A 472 24.71 1.44 20.34
C LYS A 472 23.30 0.97 20.03
N ASN A 473 22.31 1.72 20.52
CA ASN A 473 20.93 1.59 20.09
C ASN A 473 20.57 2.80 19.21
N ILE A 474 19.85 2.55 18.12
CA ILE A 474 19.28 3.62 17.28
C ILE A 474 17.78 3.40 17.13
N LYS A 475 17.03 4.49 17.09
CA LYS A 475 15.62 4.53 16.72
C LYS A 475 15.51 5.00 15.27
N LEU A 476 14.77 4.26 14.46
CA LEU A 476 14.40 4.66 13.12
C LEU A 476 13.08 5.41 13.14
N GLN A 477 13.03 6.49 12.38
CA GLN A 477 11.82 7.30 12.20
C GLN A 477 11.64 7.53 10.71
N TRP A 478 10.41 7.35 10.24
CA TRP A 478 10.01 7.79 8.92
C TRP A 478 9.70 9.29 8.97
N ASP A 479 10.51 10.08 8.30
CA ASP A 479 10.34 11.53 8.20
C ASP A 479 9.41 11.85 7.01
N ASP A 480 8.17 12.23 7.29
CA ASP A 480 7.17 12.56 6.25
C ASP A 480 7.32 13.98 5.66
N GLY A 481 8.46 14.64 5.91
CA GLY A 481 8.79 15.89 5.24
C GLY A 481 8.86 15.76 3.71
N GLN A 482 9.20 16.86 3.03
CA GLN A 482 9.23 16.93 1.55
C GLN A 482 9.97 15.78 0.86
N TRP A 483 10.94 15.15 1.55
CA TRP A 483 11.81 14.11 1.00
C TRP A 483 11.59 12.71 1.57
N LYS A 484 10.46 12.42 2.23
CA LYS A 484 10.03 11.09 2.73
C LYS A 484 11.18 10.07 2.89
N GLN A 485 11.87 10.08 4.03
CA GLN A 485 13.12 9.34 4.23
C GLN A 485 13.23 8.72 5.63
N TRP A 486 14.08 7.71 5.75
CA TRP A 486 14.45 7.16 7.05
C TRP A 486 15.47 8.04 7.76
N ARG A 487 15.20 8.39 9.02
CA ARG A 487 16.15 9.02 9.94
C ARG A 487 16.53 8.04 11.04
N ALA A 488 17.82 7.94 11.33
CA ALA A 488 18.34 7.23 12.49
C ALA A 488 18.70 8.23 13.58
N GLN A 489 18.21 7.99 14.79
CA GLN A 489 18.53 8.74 16.00
C GLN A 489 19.23 7.79 16.98
N GLU A 490 20.43 8.13 17.45
CA GLU A 490 21.04 7.40 18.57
C GLU A 490 20.18 7.59 19.82
N VAL A 491 19.94 6.50 20.54
CA VAL A 491 19.17 6.52 21.79
C VAL A 491 20.15 6.31 22.94
N SER A 492 20.18 7.26 23.88
CA SER A 492 21.04 7.12 25.07
C SER A 492 20.53 6.00 25.99
N PRO A 493 21.36 5.46 26.89
CA PRO A 493 20.91 4.49 27.88
C PRO A 493 19.72 5.00 28.72
N GLU A 494 19.74 6.27 29.12
CA GLU A 494 18.68 6.90 29.91
C GLU A 494 17.37 7.04 29.12
N GLU A 495 17.46 7.48 27.86
CA GLU A 495 16.30 7.56 26.95
C GLU A 495 15.73 6.17 26.68
N PHE A 496 16.59 5.16 26.53
CA PHE A 496 16.19 3.78 26.31
C PHE A 496 15.43 3.21 27.52
N ASP A 497 15.91 3.46 28.74
CA ASP A 497 15.24 3.01 29.95
C ASP A 497 13.91 3.75 30.16
N LYS A 498 13.83 5.04 29.80
CA LYS A 498 12.56 5.79 29.78
C LYS A 498 11.56 5.19 28.78
N LEU A 499 11.98 4.92 27.56
CA LEU A 499 11.13 4.31 26.52
C LEU A 499 10.62 2.92 26.94
N LYS A 500 11.43 2.13 27.66
CA LYS A 500 10.99 0.84 28.23
C LYS A 500 9.89 1.01 29.27
N GLN A 501 9.98 2.05 30.10
CA GLN A 501 8.95 2.34 31.10
C GLN A 501 7.64 2.79 30.43
N GLU A 502 7.72 3.66 29.42
CA GLU A 502 6.57 4.12 28.64
C GLU A 502 5.87 2.95 27.92
N GLU A 503 6.62 2.08 27.23
CA GLU A 503 6.06 0.93 26.50
C GLU A 503 5.38 -0.08 27.43
N ASN A 504 5.93 -0.29 28.64
CA ASN A 504 5.28 -1.13 29.65
C ASN A 504 3.99 -0.51 30.16
N THR A 505 3.88 0.82 30.16
CA THR A 505 2.68 1.53 30.58
C THR A 505 1.60 1.46 29.49
N GLU A 506 1.97 1.72 28.22
CA GLU A 506 1.06 1.58 27.07
C GLU A 506 0.53 0.16 26.92
N LYS A 507 1.36 -0.87 27.08
CA LYS A 507 0.90 -2.26 27.05
C LYS A 507 -0.11 -2.59 28.15
N VAL A 508 -0.02 -1.94 29.31
CA VAL A 508 -1.03 -2.10 30.36
C VAL A 508 -2.35 -1.47 29.94
N PHE A 509 -2.31 -0.30 29.29
CA PHE A 509 -3.52 0.34 28.74
C PHE A 509 -4.12 -0.44 27.58
N ASP A 510 -3.31 -0.92 26.62
CA ASP A 510 -3.77 -1.76 25.53
C ASP A 510 -4.33 -3.09 26.06
N VAL A 511 -3.70 -3.75 27.03
CA VAL A 511 -4.26 -4.98 27.62
C VAL A 511 -5.57 -4.71 28.35
N ILE A 512 -5.76 -3.55 28.98
CA ILE A 512 -7.03 -3.19 29.62
C ILE A 512 -8.11 -2.92 28.55
N ILE A 513 -7.79 -2.19 27.49
CA ILE A 513 -8.74 -1.87 26.40
C ILE A 513 -9.08 -3.15 25.59
N TYR A 514 -8.11 -4.00 25.29
CA TYR A 514 -8.32 -5.27 24.58
C TYR A 514 -8.97 -6.36 25.46
N SER A 515 -8.79 -6.34 26.79
CA SER A 515 -9.54 -7.25 27.68
C SER A 515 -11.03 -6.92 27.73
N PHE A 516 -11.44 -5.68 27.44
CA PHE A 516 -12.84 -5.34 27.22
C PHE A 516 -13.36 -5.72 25.82
N HIS A 517 -12.47 -5.96 24.84
CA HIS A 517 -12.84 -6.35 23.47
C HIS A 517 -12.75 -7.85 23.17
N CYS A 518 -12.06 -8.66 23.98
CA CYS A 518 -11.90 -10.10 23.75
C CYS A 518 -12.69 -11.02 24.71
N THR A 519 -13.35 -10.45 25.71
CA THR A 519 -14.53 -11.04 26.33
C THR A 519 -15.67 -10.12 25.98
N TRP A 520 -16.55 -10.52 25.05
CA TRP A 520 -17.98 -10.16 24.83
C TRP A 520 -18.36 -10.28 23.36
#